data_AF-M8DDM2-F1
#
_entry.id   AF-M8DDM2-F1
#
_cell.length_a   1.000
_cell.length_b   1.000
_cell.length_c   1.000
_cell.angle_alpha   90.00
_cell.angle_beta   90.00
_cell.angle_gamma   90.00
#
_symmetry.space_group_name_H-M   'P 1'
#
loop_
_entity.id
_entity.type
_entity.pdbx_description
1 polymer ?
#
loop_
_entity_poly.entity_id
_entity_poly.type
_entity_poly.pdbx_seq_one_letter_code
_entity_poly.pdbx_strand_id
1 'polypeptide(L)'
;MRNNPNLSIESLRISDKAWKIGAARAHVLGWASYVDPTYRRPKHIKLLGEYLMAVERGEINRLIVMMPPRHGKSETTTVKFPAWYLGRHPDRRVIIASHTASLAARFSMRARNDFAQYAPEVWGLEVNPDVSAMYRWDVLDKNDKSGKPPGGMLAAGIGGPITGQGAHLAIIDDPVKDAEAANSKVQRDAIWDWYRFVLRTRLFPGAAVILVLTRWHEDDLAGRLLKQAEDDPQADQWVVLRLPAIAEEDDLMGRKPGEALWPEQYDEKALEAIKASVGSYVWAALYQQRPQPAQGQIFRREWWKFYRQAPFPFDEIIQSWDMAFKETNTSNFVVGQVWGRKGANKYLLDQVRDRMDFPTTIQAVRALSAKWPQAHAKLVEDKANGPAVIATLKKEISGLIPVEPQGSKEARANAVSPQVEAGNVYLPDPSIAPWVHDFIEECAAFPKGAHDDQVDAMTQALLRLNESTTDPNLAALLRGVKVYG
;
A
#
# COMPACT_ATOMS: atom_id res chain seq x y z
N MET A 1 -65.15 21.43 16.06
CA MET A 1 -63.96 20.65 16.49
C MET A 1 -62.76 21.18 15.73
N ARG A 2 -61.78 21.76 16.43
CA ARG A 2 -60.62 22.42 15.83
C ARG A 2 -59.72 21.36 15.18
N ASN A 3 -59.52 21.43 13.86
CA ASN A 3 -58.42 20.76 13.17
C ASN A 3 -57.11 21.30 13.75
N ASN A 4 -56.34 20.45 14.40
CA ASN A 4 -55.05 20.82 15.00
C ASN A 4 -53.93 20.45 14.01
N PRO A 5 -53.31 21.43 13.31
CA PRO A 5 -52.32 21.17 12.25
C PRO A 5 -51.04 20.49 12.76
N ASN A 6 -50.76 20.59 14.07
CA ASN A 6 -49.56 20.06 14.70
C ASN A 6 -49.54 18.53 14.83
N LEU A 7 -50.70 17.86 14.76
CA LEU A 7 -50.79 16.39 14.81
C LEU A 7 -50.27 15.70 13.53
N SER A 8 -49.99 16.45 12.45
CA SER A 8 -49.58 15.90 11.15
C SER A 8 -48.06 15.84 10.94
N ILE A 9 -47.28 16.78 11.48
CA ILE A 9 -45.82 16.87 11.25
C ILE A 9 -45.06 16.01 12.26
N GLU A 10 -45.51 15.99 13.52
CA GLU A 10 -44.86 15.24 14.59
C GLU A 10 -45.04 13.73 14.41
N SER A 11 -46.22 13.28 13.98
CA SER A 11 -46.49 11.89 13.59
C SER A 11 -45.65 11.45 12.39
N LEU A 12 -45.49 12.30 11.37
CA LEU A 12 -44.60 12.04 10.23
C LEU A 12 -43.12 11.95 10.65
N ARG A 13 -42.64 12.85 11.53
CA ARG A 13 -41.27 12.81 12.07
C ARG A 13 -41.00 11.56 12.92
N ILE A 14 -41.97 11.14 13.74
CA ILE A 14 -41.89 9.90 14.52
C ILE A 14 -41.82 8.68 13.59
N SER A 15 -42.62 8.67 12.52
CA SER A 15 -42.61 7.58 11.53
C SER A 15 -41.28 7.47 10.77
N ASP A 16 -40.68 8.61 10.37
CA ASP A 16 -39.39 8.65 9.68
C ASP A 16 -38.23 8.20 10.60
N LYS A 17 -38.26 8.61 11.87
CA LYS A 17 -37.27 8.16 12.87
C LYS A 17 -37.36 6.66 13.13
N ALA A 18 -38.57 6.13 13.33
CA ALA A 18 -38.79 4.71 13.53
C ALA A 18 -38.32 3.88 12.31
N TRP A 19 -38.59 4.36 11.10
CA TRP A 19 -38.09 3.75 9.86
C TRP A 19 -36.55 3.72 9.82
N LYS A 20 -35.90 4.84 10.11
CA LYS A 20 -34.43 4.94 10.13
C LYS A 20 -33.78 4.00 11.15
N ILE A 21 -34.35 3.89 12.35
CA ILE A 21 -33.92 2.92 13.36
C ILE A 21 -34.14 1.49 12.87
N GLY A 22 -35.28 1.18 12.26
CA GLY A 22 -35.56 -0.12 11.66
C GLY A 22 -34.54 -0.50 10.59
N ALA A 23 -34.22 0.43 9.69
CA ALA A 23 -33.19 0.24 8.66
C ALA A 23 -31.79 0.02 9.27
N ALA A 24 -31.45 0.77 10.33
CA ALA A 24 -30.19 0.61 11.05
C ALA A 24 -30.06 -0.77 11.71
N ARG A 25 -31.15 -1.31 12.27
CA ARG A 25 -31.19 -2.67 12.85
C ARG A 25 -31.09 -3.77 11.80
N ALA A 26 -31.67 -3.53 10.63
CA ALA A 26 -31.84 -4.55 9.59
C ALA A 26 -30.58 -4.78 8.74
N HIS A 27 -29.75 -3.76 8.55
CA HIS A 27 -28.63 -3.84 7.62
C HIS A 27 -27.46 -2.93 8.01
N VAL A 28 -26.22 -3.40 7.85
CA VAL A 28 -25.00 -2.62 8.15
C VAL A 28 -24.95 -1.27 7.44
N LEU A 29 -25.32 -1.21 6.16
CA LEU A 29 -25.37 0.06 5.43
C LEU A 29 -26.45 1.00 5.97
N GLY A 30 -27.58 0.44 6.43
CA GLY A 30 -28.62 1.17 7.16
C GLY A 30 -28.04 1.88 8.38
N TRP A 31 -27.28 1.13 9.18
CA TRP A 31 -26.54 1.66 10.33
C TRP A 31 -25.50 2.69 9.93
N ALA A 32 -24.70 2.42 8.91
CA ALA A 32 -23.65 3.32 8.44
C ALA A 32 -24.20 4.72 8.12
N SER A 33 -25.33 4.82 7.41
CA SER A 33 -25.94 6.13 7.14
C SER A 33 -26.74 6.70 8.31
N TYR A 34 -27.11 5.88 9.30
CA TYR A 34 -27.75 6.37 10.52
C TYR A 34 -26.75 7.14 11.38
N VAL A 35 -25.54 6.58 11.56
CA VAL A 35 -24.49 7.17 12.39
C VAL A 35 -23.67 8.23 11.65
N ASP A 36 -23.63 8.16 10.32
CA ASP A 36 -22.95 9.13 9.47
C ASP A 36 -23.85 9.52 8.29
N PRO A 37 -24.55 10.67 8.38
CA PRO A 37 -25.41 11.16 7.30
C PRO A 37 -24.66 11.45 5.98
N THR A 38 -23.34 11.58 6.01
CA THR A 38 -22.50 11.82 4.83
C THR A 38 -22.02 10.53 4.16
N TYR A 39 -22.29 9.37 4.78
CA TYR A 39 -21.87 8.07 4.28
C TYR A 39 -22.52 7.73 2.93
N ARG A 40 -21.68 7.63 1.90
CA ARG A 40 -22.10 7.28 0.53
C ARG A 40 -22.21 5.77 0.36
N ARG A 41 -23.23 5.35 -0.41
CA ARG A 41 -23.49 3.93 -0.76
C ARG A 41 -23.38 3.71 -2.27
N PRO A 42 -22.19 3.88 -2.88
CA PRO A 42 -21.99 3.53 -4.28
C PRO A 42 -22.24 2.02 -4.50
N LYS A 43 -22.42 1.62 -5.76
CA LYS A 43 -22.85 0.25 -6.12
C LYS A 43 -21.96 -0.84 -5.49
N HIS A 44 -20.64 -0.63 -5.47
CA HIS A 44 -19.69 -1.59 -4.94
C HIS A 44 -19.74 -1.72 -3.41
N ILE A 45 -20.08 -0.64 -2.70
CA ILE A 45 -20.32 -0.66 -1.25
C ILE A 45 -21.63 -1.36 -0.92
N LYS A 46 -22.65 -1.24 -1.78
CA LYS A 46 -23.90 -2.02 -1.64
C LYS A 46 -23.60 -3.52 -1.72
N LEU A 47 -22.84 -3.93 -2.73
CA LEU A 47 -22.40 -5.32 -2.89
C LEU A 47 -21.58 -5.80 -1.68
N LEU A 48 -20.59 -5.02 -1.23
CA LEU A 48 -19.84 -5.32 -0.01
C LEU A 48 -20.77 -5.51 1.20
N GLY A 49 -21.78 -4.65 1.34
CA GLY A 49 -22.79 -4.78 2.38
C GLY A 49 -23.47 -6.15 2.39
N GLU A 50 -23.89 -6.65 1.24
CA GLU A 50 -24.54 -7.98 1.14
C GLU A 50 -23.63 -9.12 1.58
N TYR A 51 -22.33 -9.07 1.23
CA TYR A 51 -21.34 -10.05 1.69
C TYR A 51 -21.13 -9.97 3.21
N LEU A 52 -21.09 -8.77 3.78
CA LEU A 52 -20.99 -8.58 5.23
C LEU A 52 -22.23 -9.09 5.96
N MET A 53 -23.42 -8.91 5.38
CA MET A 53 -24.65 -9.48 5.92
C MET A 53 -24.66 -11.02 5.84
N ALA A 54 -24.16 -11.60 4.75
CA ALA A 54 -23.98 -13.06 4.65
C ALA A 54 -23.00 -13.60 5.70
N VAL A 55 -21.94 -12.83 6.04
CA VAL A 55 -21.06 -13.15 7.17
C VAL A 55 -21.82 -13.13 8.50
N GLU A 56 -22.63 -12.11 8.76
CA GLU A 56 -23.39 -12.03 10.01
C GLU A 56 -24.41 -13.18 10.16
N ARG A 57 -25.05 -13.59 9.06
CA ARG A 57 -25.97 -14.73 9.03
C ARG A 57 -25.27 -16.09 9.15
N GLY A 58 -23.92 -16.14 9.10
CA GLY A 58 -23.15 -17.37 9.17
C GLY A 58 -23.11 -18.17 7.86
N GLU A 59 -23.57 -17.58 6.76
CA GLU A 59 -23.51 -18.16 5.40
C GLU A 59 -22.07 -18.12 4.87
N ILE A 60 -21.29 -17.11 5.29
CA ILE A 60 -19.88 -16.95 4.94
C ILE A 60 -19.05 -16.81 6.22
N ASN A 61 -18.21 -17.80 6.51
CA ASN A 61 -17.31 -17.73 7.68
C ASN A 61 -15.89 -17.27 7.31
N ARG A 62 -15.56 -17.18 6.03
CA ARG A 62 -14.23 -16.81 5.53
C ARG A 62 -14.40 -15.95 4.30
N LEU A 63 -14.14 -14.66 4.45
CA LEU A 63 -14.32 -13.66 3.40
C LEU A 63 -13.01 -12.94 3.14
N ILE A 64 -12.57 -12.88 1.89
CA ILE A 64 -11.52 -11.97 1.43
C ILE A 64 -12.15 -10.87 0.59
N VAL A 65 -11.95 -9.61 0.97
CA VAL A 65 -12.38 -8.42 0.23
C VAL A 65 -11.15 -7.73 -0.35
N MET A 66 -10.97 -7.82 -1.67
CA MET A 66 -9.91 -7.15 -2.41
C MET A 66 -10.47 -5.94 -3.14
N MET A 67 -10.03 -4.75 -2.74
CA MET A 67 -10.56 -3.49 -3.26
C MET A 67 -9.47 -2.41 -3.31
N PRO A 68 -9.52 -1.46 -4.26
CA PRO A 68 -8.48 -0.44 -4.41
C PRO A 68 -8.41 0.49 -3.18
N PRO A 69 -7.30 1.23 -3.00
CA PRO A 69 -7.19 2.24 -1.96
C PRO A 69 -8.30 3.28 -2.08
N ARG A 70 -8.76 3.83 -0.94
CA ARG A 70 -9.78 4.91 -0.90
C ARG A 70 -11.14 4.59 -1.53
N HIS A 71 -11.49 3.31 -1.69
CA HIS A 71 -12.81 2.89 -2.19
C HIS A 71 -13.82 2.51 -1.09
N GLY A 72 -13.61 2.98 0.15
CA GLY A 72 -14.58 2.83 1.26
C GLY A 72 -14.62 1.47 1.96
N LYS A 73 -13.69 0.56 1.63
CA LYS A 73 -13.65 -0.81 2.18
C LYS A 73 -13.46 -0.85 3.70
N SER A 74 -12.49 -0.13 4.25
CA SER A 74 -12.15 -0.12 5.68
C SER A 74 -13.21 0.60 6.51
N GLU A 75 -13.78 1.69 5.99
CA GLU A 75 -14.87 2.41 6.65
C GLU A 75 -16.05 1.47 6.90
N THR A 76 -16.47 0.76 5.86
CA THR A 76 -17.62 -0.14 5.90
C THR A 76 -17.33 -1.39 6.73
N THR A 77 -16.21 -2.05 6.45
CA THR A 77 -15.88 -3.38 6.99
C THR A 77 -15.30 -3.32 8.41
N THR A 78 -14.50 -2.31 8.72
CA THR A 78 -13.67 -2.28 9.94
C THR A 78 -14.19 -1.29 10.97
N VAL A 79 -15.00 -0.29 10.56
CA VAL A 79 -15.61 0.67 11.48
C VAL A 79 -17.10 0.39 11.66
N LYS A 80 -17.89 0.45 10.58
CA LYS A 80 -19.36 0.39 10.67
C LYS A 80 -19.87 -1.02 10.96
N PHE A 81 -19.36 -2.03 10.27
CA PHE A 81 -19.80 -3.41 10.42
C PHE A 81 -19.61 -3.99 11.82
N PRO A 82 -18.45 -3.90 12.49
CA PRO A 82 -18.28 -4.55 13.77
C PRO A 82 -19.07 -3.88 14.90
N ALA A 83 -19.30 -2.56 14.83
CA ALA A 83 -20.23 -1.87 15.73
C ALA A 83 -21.68 -2.36 15.53
N TRP A 84 -22.12 -2.48 14.28
CA TRP A 84 -23.45 -3.02 13.95
C TRP A 84 -23.60 -4.48 14.38
N TYR A 85 -22.58 -5.31 14.15
CA TYR A 85 -22.55 -6.72 14.53
C TYR A 85 -22.70 -6.88 16.05
N LEU A 86 -22.02 -6.05 16.85
CA LEU A 86 -22.17 -6.04 18.31
C LEU A 86 -23.56 -5.57 18.76
N GLY A 87 -24.22 -4.69 17.99
CA GLY A 87 -25.60 -4.29 18.26
C GLY A 87 -26.60 -5.43 18.04
N ARG A 88 -26.30 -6.31 17.08
CA ARG A 88 -27.06 -7.52 16.77
C ARG A 88 -26.74 -8.69 17.71
N HIS A 89 -25.50 -8.76 18.18
CA HIS A 89 -24.93 -9.85 18.98
C HIS A 89 -24.15 -9.30 20.19
N PRO A 90 -24.85 -8.76 21.21
CA PRO A 90 -24.21 -8.07 22.34
C PRO A 90 -23.38 -8.99 23.25
N ASP A 91 -23.50 -10.31 23.10
CA ASP A 91 -22.75 -11.34 23.81
C ASP A 91 -21.53 -11.86 23.02
N ARG A 92 -21.30 -11.37 21.79
CA ARG A 92 -20.21 -11.83 20.91
C ARG A 92 -19.00 -10.92 20.96
N ARG A 93 -17.84 -11.53 20.65
CA ARG A 93 -16.52 -10.88 20.68
C ARG A 93 -15.98 -10.66 19.27
N VAL A 94 -15.47 -9.45 19.02
CA VAL A 94 -14.87 -9.03 17.76
C VAL A 94 -13.38 -8.73 17.98
N ILE A 95 -12.52 -9.23 17.10
CA ILE A 95 -11.12 -8.79 17.00
C ILE A 95 -10.94 -7.99 15.72
N ILE A 96 -10.28 -6.83 15.81
CA ILE A 96 -9.80 -6.07 14.67
C ILE A 96 -8.28 -6.06 14.68
N ALA A 97 -7.67 -6.34 13.53
CA ALA A 97 -6.24 -6.27 13.33
C ALA A 97 -5.89 -5.41 12.12
N SER A 98 -4.80 -4.67 12.19
CA SER A 98 -4.24 -3.93 11.05
C SER A 98 -2.71 -3.89 11.14
N HIS A 99 -2.02 -3.49 10.06
CA HIS A 99 -0.55 -3.47 10.02
C HIS A 99 0.11 -2.70 11.18
N THR A 100 -0.60 -1.76 11.82
CA THR A 100 -0.16 -1.12 13.06
C THR A 100 -1.23 -1.16 14.16
N ALA A 101 -0.80 -1.28 15.42
CA ALA A 101 -1.69 -1.23 16.57
C ALA A 101 -2.42 0.12 16.71
N SER A 102 -1.75 1.23 16.34
CA SER A 102 -2.35 2.56 16.37
C SER A 102 -3.47 2.72 15.34
N LEU A 103 -3.32 2.17 14.13
CA LEU A 103 -4.40 2.17 13.14
C LEU A 103 -5.58 1.32 13.59
N ALA A 104 -5.33 0.11 14.09
CA ALA A 104 -6.39 -0.76 14.62
C ALA A 104 -7.15 -0.10 15.78
N ALA A 105 -6.43 0.53 16.72
CA ALA A 105 -7.03 1.25 17.85
C ALA A 105 -7.87 2.46 17.40
N ARG A 106 -7.47 3.15 16.31
CA ARG A 106 -8.29 4.23 15.73
C ARG A 106 -9.59 3.70 15.13
N PHE A 107 -9.57 2.56 14.42
CA PHE A 107 -10.79 1.95 13.92
C PHE A 107 -11.73 1.54 15.06
N SER A 108 -11.20 0.86 16.08
CA SER A 108 -11.97 0.48 17.27
C SER A 108 -12.55 1.69 18.02
N MET A 109 -11.77 2.76 18.19
CA MET A 109 -12.28 4.00 18.79
C MET A 109 -13.45 4.58 18.00
N ARG A 110 -13.37 4.64 16.66
CA ARG A 110 -14.45 5.15 15.82
C ARG A 110 -15.70 4.29 15.93
N ALA A 111 -15.54 2.96 15.85
CA ALA A 111 -16.63 2.01 16.04
C ALA A 111 -17.28 2.16 17.44
N ARG A 112 -16.47 2.29 18.50
CA ARG A 112 -16.92 2.53 19.88
C ARG A 112 -17.71 3.84 20.00
N ASN A 113 -17.23 4.92 19.38
CA ASN A 113 -17.89 6.23 19.47
C ASN A 113 -19.25 6.21 18.76
N ASP A 114 -19.31 5.62 17.55
CA ASP A 114 -20.58 5.39 16.85
C ASP A 114 -21.53 4.55 17.71
N PHE A 115 -21.02 3.47 18.32
CA PHE A 115 -21.82 2.60 19.19
C PHE A 115 -22.33 3.35 20.43
N ALA A 116 -21.45 4.02 21.18
CA ALA A 116 -21.80 4.76 22.39
C ALA A 116 -22.87 5.84 22.13
N GLN A 117 -22.78 6.52 20.99
CA GLN A 117 -23.69 7.61 20.65
C GLN A 117 -25.06 7.11 20.19
N TYR A 118 -25.11 6.05 19.37
CA TYR A 118 -26.34 5.68 18.66
C TYR A 118 -26.95 4.34 19.12
N ALA A 119 -26.17 3.42 19.71
CA ALA A 119 -26.69 2.13 20.18
C ALA A 119 -27.72 2.22 21.32
N PRO A 120 -27.70 3.21 22.23
CA PRO A 120 -28.74 3.32 23.25
C PRO A 120 -30.14 3.50 22.65
N GLU A 121 -30.24 4.27 21.56
CA GLU A 121 -31.50 4.49 20.85
C GLU A 121 -31.84 3.35 19.90
N VAL A 122 -30.84 2.80 19.21
CA VAL A 122 -31.07 1.76 18.21
C VAL A 122 -31.28 0.41 18.85
N TRP A 123 -30.59 0.03 19.91
CA TRP A 123 -30.71 -1.30 20.53
C TRP A 123 -30.95 -1.29 22.04
N GLY A 124 -30.88 -0.13 22.71
CA GLY A 124 -30.92 -0.09 24.17
C GLY A 124 -29.62 -0.59 24.81
N LEU A 125 -28.52 -0.58 24.05
CA LEU A 125 -27.19 -1.05 24.46
C LEU A 125 -26.27 0.14 24.70
N GLU A 126 -25.33 -0.03 25.63
CA GLU A 126 -24.34 0.99 25.98
C GLU A 126 -22.92 0.43 25.85
N VAL A 127 -21.92 1.32 25.86
CA VAL A 127 -20.52 0.91 26.07
C VAL A 127 -20.30 0.79 27.58
N ASN A 128 -19.68 -0.30 28.01
CA ASN A 128 -19.35 -0.50 29.42
C ASN A 128 -18.34 0.55 29.89
N PRO A 129 -18.65 1.41 30.88
CA PRO A 129 -17.74 2.46 31.36
C PRO A 129 -16.45 1.92 31.99
N ASP A 130 -16.45 0.69 32.51
CA ASP A 130 -15.27 0.07 33.13
C ASP A 130 -14.31 -0.51 32.09
N VAL A 131 -14.80 -0.82 30.89
CA VAL A 131 -14.03 -1.34 29.77
C VAL A 131 -14.41 -0.57 28.52
N SER A 132 -13.83 0.63 28.38
CA SER A 132 -14.13 1.57 27.31
C SER A 132 -12.89 2.17 26.66
N ALA A 133 -11.75 1.48 26.66
CA ALA A 133 -10.52 1.99 26.04
C ALA A 133 -10.60 2.03 24.50
N MET A 134 -9.76 2.84 23.86
CA MET A 134 -9.73 2.95 22.39
C MET A 134 -9.45 1.61 21.69
N TYR A 135 -8.58 0.79 22.28
CA TYR A 135 -8.18 -0.51 21.74
C TYR A 135 -8.99 -1.68 22.32
N ARG A 136 -9.82 -1.45 23.34
CA ARG A 136 -10.64 -2.49 23.96
C ARG A 136 -11.86 -1.88 24.63
N TRP A 137 -13.04 -2.35 24.23
CA TRP A 137 -14.29 -1.95 24.86
C TRP A 137 -15.32 -3.07 24.86
N ASP A 138 -16.14 -3.13 25.90
CA ASP A 138 -17.18 -4.16 26.08
C ASP A 138 -18.58 -3.53 25.91
N VAL A 139 -19.53 -4.33 25.46
CA VAL A 139 -20.94 -3.95 25.35
C VAL A 139 -21.61 -4.12 26.71
N LEU A 140 -22.48 -3.19 27.08
CA LEU A 140 -23.32 -3.25 28.27
C LEU A 140 -24.80 -3.35 27.86
N ASP A 141 -25.42 -4.50 28.11
CA ASP A 141 -26.87 -4.65 28.12
C ASP A 141 -27.37 -4.64 29.56
N LYS A 142 -27.99 -3.54 29.99
CA LYS A 142 -28.53 -3.40 31.35
C LYS A 142 -29.69 -4.37 31.66
N ASN A 143 -30.29 -4.95 30.62
CA ASN A 143 -31.38 -5.90 30.75
C ASN A 143 -30.90 -7.35 30.77
N ASP A 144 -29.63 -7.61 30.41
CA ASP A 144 -29.07 -8.95 30.44
C ASP A 144 -28.81 -9.40 31.89
N LYS A 145 -29.52 -10.46 32.30
CA LYS A 145 -29.39 -11.10 33.61
C LYS A 145 -28.78 -12.50 33.51
N SER A 146 -28.26 -12.88 32.34
CA SER A 146 -27.73 -14.21 32.08
C SER A 146 -26.45 -14.52 32.84
N GLY A 147 -25.72 -13.48 33.29
CA GLY A 147 -24.41 -13.62 33.93
C GLY A 147 -23.30 -14.08 32.99
N LYS A 148 -23.56 -14.13 31.68
CA LYS A 148 -22.54 -14.43 30.67
C LYS A 148 -21.54 -13.28 30.55
N PRO A 149 -20.28 -13.56 30.18
CA PRO A 149 -19.34 -12.51 29.84
C PRO A 149 -19.90 -11.63 28.71
N PRO A 150 -19.74 -10.30 28.79
CA PRO A 150 -20.25 -9.41 27.76
C PRO A 150 -19.50 -9.60 26.44
N GLY A 151 -20.18 -9.31 25.34
CA GLY A 151 -19.54 -9.09 24.06
C GLY A 151 -18.66 -7.83 24.08
N GLY A 152 -17.98 -7.59 22.98
CA GLY A 152 -17.05 -6.46 22.91
C GLY A 152 -16.05 -6.58 21.77
N MET A 153 -15.14 -5.62 21.73
CA MET A 153 -14.15 -5.46 20.68
C MET A 153 -12.75 -5.32 21.25
N LEU A 154 -11.79 -6.00 20.60
CA LEU A 154 -10.36 -5.86 20.84
C LEU A 154 -9.66 -5.47 19.54
N ALA A 155 -8.80 -4.45 19.59
CA ALA A 155 -7.97 -4.04 18.47
C ALA A 155 -6.49 -4.32 18.73
N ALA A 156 -5.80 -4.87 17.73
CA ALA A 156 -4.38 -5.20 17.81
C ALA A 156 -3.63 -4.87 16.50
N GLY A 157 -2.32 -4.67 16.59
CA GLY A 157 -1.45 -4.64 15.40
C GLY A 157 -1.07 -6.06 14.96
N ILE A 158 -0.72 -6.24 13.69
CA ILE A 158 -0.08 -7.49 13.25
C ILE A 158 1.22 -7.70 14.05
N GLY A 159 1.45 -8.93 14.50
CA GLY A 159 2.57 -9.29 15.39
C GLY A 159 2.31 -8.95 16.86
N GLY A 160 1.27 -8.20 17.18
CA GLY A 160 0.88 -7.87 18.55
C GLY A 160 0.15 -9.02 19.26
N PRO A 161 0.17 -9.05 20.60
CA PRO A 161 -0.51 -10.07 21.38
C PRO A 161 -2.04 -9.91 21.29
N ILE A 162 -2.73 -11.04 21.15
CA ILE A 162 -4.18 -11.19 21.31
C ILE A 162 -4.39 -12.18 22.47
N THR A 163 -4.14 -11.72 23.69
CA THR A 163 -4.10 -12.58 24.89
C THR A 163 -5.48 -12.81 25.48
N GLY A 164 -5.81 -14.08 25.76
CA GLY A 164 -6.94 -14.49 26.61
C GLY A 164 -8.35 -14.17 26.12
N GLN A 165 -8.51 -13.77 24.85
CA GLN A 165 -9.80 -13.33 24.30
C GLN A 165 -10.12 -14.10 23.03
N GLY A 166 -11.20 -14.89 23.08
CA GLY A 166 -11.74 -15.54 21.89
C GLY A 166 -12.51 -14.54 21.01
N ALA A 167 -12.65 -14.84 19.72
CA ALA A 167 -13.44 -14.05 18.79
C ALA A 167 -14.46 -14.90 18.03
N HIS A 168 -15.66 -14.32 17.88
CA HIS A 168 -16.72 -14.80 17.00
C HIS A 168 -16.59 -14.16 15.60
N LEU A 169 -15.96 -13.00 15.52
CA LEU A 169 -15.64 -12.30 14.28
C LEU A 169 -14.23 -11.71 14.39
N ALA A 170 -13.38 -12.01 13.41
CA ALA A 170 -12.07 -11.37 13.25
C ALA A 170 -12.04 -10.58 11.94
N ILE A 171 -11.61 -9.33 11.99
CA ILE A 171 -11.41 -8.47 10.82
C ILE A 171 -9.93 -8.11 10.74
N ILE A 172 -9.30 -8.44 9.62
CA ILE A 172 -7.91 -8.08 9.31
C ILE A 172 -7.95 -7.04 8.20
N ASP A 173 -7.53 -5.81 8.49
CA ASP A 173 -7.57 -4.66 7.58
C ASP A 173 -6.17 -4.23 7.17
N ASP A 174 -5.85 -4.40 5.89
CA ASP A 174 -4.56 -4.05 5.26
C ASP A 174 -3.38 -4.50 6.15
N PRO A 175 -3.08 -5.83 6.21
CA PRO A 175 -2.06 -6.38 7.11
C PRO A 175 -0.62 -6.00 6.71
N VAL A 176 -0.44 -5.43 5.52
CA VAL A 176 0.86 -4.98 5.00
C VAL A 176 0.85 -3.45 4.93
N LYS A 177 1.89 -2.82 5.50
CA LYS A 177 2.00 -1.36 5.64
C LYS A 177 2.29 -0.64 4.32
N ASP A 178 3.29 -1.13 3.60
CA ASP A 178 3.85 -0.48 2.42
C ASP A 178 4.54 -1.50 1.50
N ALA A 179 5.08 -1.02 0.37
CA ALA A 179 5.76 -1.85 -0.62
C ALA A 179 7.02 -2.52 -0.06
N GLU A 180 7.74 -1.90 0.88
CA GLU A 180 8.93 -2.49 1.50
C GLU A 180 8.54 -3.71 2.33
N ALA A 181 7.53 -3.55 3.20
CA ALA A 181 6.96 -4.65 3.97
C ALA A 181 6.43 -5.77 3.08
N ALA A 182 5.76 -5.40 1.98
CA ALA A 182 5.21 -6.37 1.03
C ALA A 182 6.28 -7.23 0.36
N ASN A 183 7.42 -6.63 -0.01
CA ASN A 183 8.51 -7.33 -0.70
C ASN A 183 9.46 -8.07 0.25
N SER A 184 9.44 -7.77 1.55
CA SER A 184 10.21 -8.50 2.55
C SER A 184 9.59 -9.87 2.88
N LYS A 185 10.25 -10.95 2.44
CA LYS A 185 9.84 -12.33 2.78
C LYS A 185 9.71 -12.53 4.30
N VAL A 186 10.66 -11.98 5.07
CA VAL A 186 10.65 -12.06 6.55
C VAL A 186 9.39 -11.44 7.13
N GLN A 187 8.96 -10.28 6.63
CA GLN A 187 7.72 -9.65 7.10
C GLN A 187 6.49 -10.43 6.66
N ARG A 188 6.45 -10.95 5.42
CA ARG A 188 5.35 -11.82 4.97
C ARG A 188 5.23 -13.10 5.80
N ASP A 189 6.35 -13.72 6.15
CA ASP A 189 6.41 -14.88 7.03
C ASP A 189 5.92 -14.54 8.44
N ALA A 190 6.31 -13.39 9.00
CA ALA A 190 5.84 -12.95 10.30
C ALA A 190 4.31 -12.69 10.32
N ILE A 191 3.74 -12.09 9.27
CA ILE A 191 2.29 -11.89 9.12
C ILE A 191 1.57 -13.25 9.06
N TRP A 192 2.11 -14.18 8.29
CA TRP A 192 1.58 -15.54 8.14
C TRP A 192 1.58 -16.31 9.46
N ASP A 193 2.69 -16.28 10.18
CA ASP A 193 2.83 -16.95 11.47
C ASP A 193 1.93 -16.31 12.53
N TRP A 194 1.82 -14.99 12.54
CA TRP A 194 0.86 -14.30 13.40
C TRP A 194 -0.59 -14.74 13.10
N TYR A 195 -0.98 -14.85 11.83
CA TYR A 195 -2.31 -15.33 11.48
C TYR A 195 -2.55 -16.75 12.02
N ARG A 196 -1.65 -17.70 11.73
CA ARG A 196 -1.82 -19.11 12.10
C ARG A 196 -1.75 -19.34 13.60
N PHE A 197 -0.75 -18.79 14.26
CA PHE A 197 -0.41 -19.14 15.64
C PHE A 197 -1.08 -18.22 16.66
N VAL A 198 -1.38 -16.98 16.27
CA VAL A 198 -2.06 -16.02 17.12
C VAL A 198 -3.53 -15.95 16.75
N LEU A 199 -3.91 -15.34 15.62
CA LEU A 199 -5.32 -15.02 15.37
C LEU A 199 -6.20 -16.27 15.25
N ARG A 200 -5.81 -17.23 14.39
CA ARG A 200 -6.62 -18.40 14.04
C ARG A 200 -6.93 -19.32 15.23
N THR A 201 -6.04 -19.38 16.22
CA THR A 201 -6.20 -20.17 17.45
C THR A 201 -7.06 -19.48 18.52
N ARG A 202 -7.46 -18.22 18.32
CA ARG A 202 -8.42 -17.50 19.19
C ARG A 202 -9.84 -17.50 18.64
N LEU A 203 -10.07 -18.09 17.48
CA LEU A 203 -11.40 -18.16 16.89
C LEU A 203 -12.23 -19.25 17.58
N PHE A 204 -13.46 -18.90 17.97
CA PHE A 204 -14.43 -19.92 18.40
C PHE A 204 -14.84 -20.81 17.21
N PRO A 205 -15.32 -22.04 17.45
CA PRO A 205 -15.97 -22.84 16.41
C PRO A 205 -17.09 -22.04 15.74
N GLY A 206 -17.10 -22.01 14.39
CA GLY A 206 -18.07 -21.23 13.62
C GLY A 206 -17.79 -19.72 13.55
N ALA A 207 -16.70 -19.23 14.13
CA ALA A 207 -16.33 -17.82 14.03
C ALA A 207 -15.98 -17.42 12.59
N ALA A 208 -16.30 -16.19 12.23
CA ALA A 208 -16.01 -15.62 10.92
C ALA A 208 -14.67 -14.88 10.88
N VAL A 209 -14.00 -14.90 9.73
CA VAL A 209 -12.83 -14.07 9.44
C VAL A 209 -13.08 -13.27 8.17
N ILE A 210 -12.87 -11.96 8.25
CA ILE A 210 -12.89 -11.05 7.11
C ILE A 210 -11.47 -10.50 6.92
N LEU A 211 -10.84 -10.82 5.80
CA LEU A 211 -9.60 -10.18 5.36
C LEU A 211 -9.94 -9.12 4.33
N VAL A 212 -9.85 -7.84 4.70
CA VAL A 212 -10.04 -6.71 3.79
C VAL A 212 -8.68 -6.09 3.47
N LEU A 213 -8.34 -6.02 2.18
CA LEU A 213 -7.01 -5.53 1.79
C LEU A 213 -6.95 -4.93 0.39
N THR A 214 -5.86 -4.21 0.19
CA THR A 214 -5.29 -3.92 -1.12
C THR A 214 -4.13 -4.87 -1.36
N ARG A 215 -4.13 -5.60 -2.48
CA ARG A 215 -3.06 -6.58 -2.78
C ARG A 215 -1.74 -5.88 -3.13
N TRP A 216 -0.66 -6.23 -2.45
CA TRP A 216 0.69 -5.72 -2.76
C TRP A 216 1.59 -6.75 -3.44
N HIS A 217 1.45 -8.02 -3.06
CA HIS A 217 2.36 -9.09 -3.47
C HIS A 217 1.58 -10.40 -3.63
N GLU A 218 2.00 -11.28 -4.54
CA GLU A 218 1.31 -12.56 -4.77
C GLU A 218 1.30 -13.45 -3.52
N ASP A 219 2.43 -13.51 -2.81
CA ASP A 219 2.68 -14.26 -1.56
C ASP A 219 2.24 -13.50 -0.28
N ASP A 220 1.38 -12.48 -0.40
CA ASP A 220 0.78 -11.84 0.78
C ASP A 220 -0.19 -12.79 1.51
N LEU A 221 -0.73 -12.33 2.65
CA LEU A 221 -1.62 -13.16 3.49
C LEU A 221 -2.79 -13.73 2.68
N ALA A 222 -3.41 -12.96 1.79
CA ALA A 222 -4.51 -13.46 0.96
C ALA A 222 -4.04 -14.55 0.00
N GLY A 223 -2.89 -14.35 -0.67
CA GLY A 223 -2.32 -15.36 -1.55
C GLY A 223 -2.02 -16.68 -0.83
N ARG A 224 -1.43 -16.62 0.37
CA ARG A 224 -1.13 -17.82 1.16
C ARG A 224 -2.39 -18.54 1.63
N LEU A 225 -3.42 -17.79 2.04
CA LEU A 225 -4.70 -18.36 2.46
C LEU A 225 -5.42 -19.07 1.30
N LEU A 226 -5.45 -18.46 0.13
CA LEU A 226 -6.05 -19.05 -1.07
C LEU A 226 -5.29 -20.30 -1.52
N LYS A 227 -3.96 -20.24 -1.51
CA LYS A 227 -3.13 -21.41 -1.81
C LYS A 227 -3.37 -22.54 -0.81
N GLN A 228 -3.44 -22.23 0.49
CA GLN A 228 -3.74 -23.24 1.51
C GLN A 228 -5.13 -23.89 1.30
N ALA A 229 -6.13 -23.10 0.91
CA ALA A 229 -7.47 -23.61 0.62
C ALA A 229 -7.50 -24.53 -0.61
N GLU A 230 -6.69 -24.24 -1.63
CA GLU A 230 -6.49 -25.08 -2.81
C GLU A 230 -5.73 -26.37 -2.49
N ASP A 231 -4.66 -26.27 -1.68
CA ASP A 231 -3.79 -27.39 -1.33
C ASP A 231 -4.46 -28.39 -0.37
N ASP A 232 -5.34 -27.92 0.53
CA ASP A 232 -6.00 -28.75 1.55
C ASP A 232 -7.51 -28.43 1.66
N PRO A 233 -8.40 -29.33 1.21
CA PRO A 233 -9.85 -29.16 1.33
C PRO A 233 -10.36 -29.07 2.78
N GLN A 234 -9.60 -29.53 3.77
CA GLN A 234 -9.93 -29.40 5.19
C GLN A 234 -9.50 -28.06 5.78
N ALA A 235 -8.67 -27.29 5.07
CA ALA A 235 -8.35 -25.93 5.47
C ALA A 235 -9.55 -25.00 5.30
N ASP A 236 -9.44 -23.81 5.90
CA ASP A 236 -10.45 -22.77 5.79
C ASP A 236 -10.67 -22.39 4.31
N GLN A 237 -11.88 -22.61 3.80
CA GLN A 237 -12.26 -22.29 2.41
C GLN A 237 -12.80 -20.86 2.32
N TRP A 238 -12.29 -20.07 1.37
CA TRP A 238 -12.53 -18.62 1.31
C TRP A 238 -13.47 -18.21 0.18
N VAL A 239 -14.44 -17.37 0.51
CA VAL A 239 -15.19 -16.59 -0.48
C VAL A 239 -14.41 -15.32 -0.81
N VAL A 240 -14.20 -15.04 -2.10
CA VAL A 240 -13.42 -13.89 -2.55
C VAL A 240 -14.31 -12.86 -3.25
N LEU A 241 -14.37 -11.66 -2.68
CA LEU A 241 -14.93 -10.47 -3.31
C LEU A 241 -13.79 -9.63 -3.89
N ARG A 242 -13.48 -9.84 -5.17
CA ARG A 242 -12.45 -9.07 -5.91
C ARG A 242 -13.13 -7.98 -6.75
N LEU A 243 -12.88 -6.72 -6.43
CA LEU A 243 -13.46 -5.57 -7.14
C LEU A 243 -12.34 -4.69 -7.70
N PRO A 244 -11.95 -4.85 -8.98
CA PRO A 244 -10.91 -4.03 -9.59
C PRO A 244 -11.40 -2.59 -9.86
N ALA A 245 -10.47 -1.63 -9.84
CA ALA A 245 -10.75 -0.21 -10.08
C ALA A 245 -11.38 0.02 -11.46
N ILE A 246 -10.88 -0.67 -12.48
CA ILE A 246 -11.46 -0.72 -13.83
C ILE A 246 -11.98 -2.14 -14.07
N ALA A 247 -13.20 -2.23 -14.59
CA ALA A 247 -13.85 -3.51 -14.91
C ALA A 247 -13.08 -4.32 -15.97
N GLU A 248 -13.08 -5.64 -15.79
CA GLU A 248 -12.51 -6.65 -16.70
C GLU A 248 -13.66 -7.52 -17.27
N GLU A 249 -13.38 -8.44 -18.19
CA GLU A 249 -14.42 -9.26 -18.87
C GLU A 249 -15.35 -10.02 -17.90
N ASP A 250 -14.82 -10.49 -16.76
CA ASP A 250 -15.56 -11.25 -15.75
C ASP A 250 -15.90 -10.42 -14.50
N ASP A 251 -16.38 -9.19 -14.69
CA ASP A 251 -16.67 -8.29 -13.58
C ASP A 251 -17.89 -8.74 -12.74
N LEU A 252 -17.67 -8.94 -11.44
CA LEU A 252 -18.70 -9.39 -10.48
C LEU A 252 -19.91 -8.45 -10.37
N MET A 253 -19.78 -7.18 -10.77
CA MET A 253 -20.87 -6.21 -10.74
C MET A 253 -21.57 -6.07 -12.11
N GLY A 254 -21.16 -6.85 -13.11
CA GLY A 254 -21.70 -6.78 -14.48
C GLY A 254 -21.35 -5.46 -15.19
N ARG A 255 -20.26 -4.80 -14.76
CA ARG A 255 -19.74 -3.61 -15.44
C ARG A 255 -19.16 -4.00 -16.81
N LYS A 256 -19.23 -3.10 -17.78
CA LYS A 256 -18.54 -3.30 -19.06
C LYS A 256 -17.03 -3.13 -18.88
N PRO A 257 -16.18 -3.89 -19.58
CA PRO A 257 -14.74 -3.68 -19.56
C PRO A 257 -14.38 -2.22 -19.79
N GLY A 258 -13.55 -1.66 -18.91
CA GLY A 258 -13.17 -0.24 -18.94
C GLY A 258 -13.96 0.68 -18.00
N GLU A 259 -15.11 0.27 -17.47
CA GLU A 259 -15.90 1.11 -16.55
C GLU A 259 -15.27 1.20 -15.15
N ALA A 260 -15.25 2.41 -14.58
CA ALA A 260 -14.75 2.65 -13.24
C ALA A 260 -15.61 2.02 -12.13
N LEU A 261 -14.98 1.60 -11.03
CA LEU A 261 -15.66 1.00 -9.86
C LEU A 261 -16.48 2.03 -9.10
N TRP A 262 -15.99 3.26 -9.05
CA TRP A 262 -16.64 4.37 -8.37
C TRP A 262 -16.57 5.65 -9.21
N PRO A 263 -17.30 5.73 -10.35
CA PRO A 263 -17.21 6.86 -11.28
C PRO A 263 -17.48 8.21 -10.63
N GLU A 264 -18.34 8.28 -9.61
CA GLU A 264 -18.67 9.52 -8.90
C GLU A 264 -17.51 10.08 -8.05
N GLN A 265 -16.44 9.31 -7.85
CA GLN A 265 -15.26 9.70 -7.07
C GLN A 265 -13.95 9.57 -7.86
N TYR A 266 -13.85 8.52 -8.67
CA TYR A 266 -12.71 8.16 -9.50
C TYR A 266 -13.24 7.74 -10.87
N ASP A 267 -13.48 8.72 -11.74
CA ASP A 267 -13.82 8.46 -13.14
C ASP A 267 -12.62 7.84 -13.88
N GLU A 268 -12.86 7.37 -15.10
CA GLU A 268 -11.86 6.70 -15.93
C GLU A 268 -10.63 7.59 -16.16
N LYS A 269 -10.83 8.89 -16.36
CA LYS A 269 -9.75 9.85 -16.56
C LYS A 269 -8.87 10.00 -15.32
N ALA A 270 -9.46 10.08 -14.13
CA ALA A 270 -8.71 10.13 -12.88
C ALA A 270 -7.94 8.82 -12.65
N LEU A 271 -8.56 7.69 -12.96
CA LEU A 271 -7.94 6.36 -12.88
C LEU A 271 -6.77 6.21 -13.86
N GLU A 272 -6.87 6.72 -15.09
CA GLU A 272 -5.77 6.78 -16.05
C GLU A 272 -4.60 7.65 -15.55
N ALA A 273 -4.89 8.83 -14.97
CA ALA A 273 -3.87 9.69 -14.39
C ALA A 273 -3.16 9.03 -13.21
N ILE A 274 -3.90 8.31 -12.37
CA ILE A 274 -3.34 7.51 -11.27
C ILE A 274 -2.44 6.41 -11.83
N LYS A 275 -2.92 5.64 -12.84
CA LYS A 275 -2.15 4.58 -13.49
C LYS A 275 -0.83 5.10 -14.05
N ALA A 276 -0.85 6.23 -14.75
CA ALA A 276 0.35 6.87 -15.29
C ALA A 276 1.33 7.30 -14.19
N SER A 277 0.82 7.73 -13.03
CA SER A 277 1.65 8.22 -11.92
C SER A 277 2.30 7.10 -11.11
N VAL A 278 1.57 6.00 -10.84
CA VAL A 278 2.06 4.89 -10.01
C VAL A 278 2.78 3.81 -10.81
N GLY A 279 2.65 3.81 -12.13
CA GLY A 279 3.22 2.81 -13.02
C GLY A 279 2.38 1.52 -13.11
N SER A 280 2.55 0.79 -14.20
CA SER A 280 1.72 -0.37 -14.53
C SER A 280 1.77 -1.51 -13.49
N TYR A 281 2.90 -1.71 -12.83
CA TYR A 281 3.09 -2.76 -11.81
C TYR A 281 2.28 -2.47 -10.54
N VAL A 282 2.46 -1.29 -9.95
CA VAL A 282 1.72 -0.85 -8.76
C VAL A 282 0.23 -0.75 -9.07
N TRP A 283 -0.14 -0.29 -10.27
CA TRP A 283 -1.51 -0.29 -10.75
C TRP A 283 -2.13 -1.68 -10.76
N ALA A 284 -1.45 -2.66 -11.36
CA ALA A 284 -1.94 -4.04 -11.44
C ALA A 284 -2.18 -4.65 -10.05
N ALA A 285 -1.23 -4.45 -9.12
CA ALA A 285 -1.35 -4.92 -7.75
C ALA A 285 -2.47 -4.18 -6.98
N LEU A 286 -2.35 -2.87 -6.82
CA LEU A 286 -3.18 -2.11 -5.88
C LEU A 286 -4.56 -1.75 -6.42
N TYR A 287 -4.71 -1.54 -7.73
CA TYR A 287 -5.95 -1.07 -8.31
C TYR A 287 -6.71 -2.19 -9.00
N GLN A 288 -6.03 -3.07 -9.74
CA GLN A 288 -6.67 -4.24 -10.34
C GLN A 288 -6.69 -5.49 -9.45
N GLN A 289 -6.13 -5.45 -8.23
CA GLN A 289 -6.06 -6.59 -7.31
C GLN A 289 -5.37 -7.82 -7.90
N ARG A 290 -4.40 -7.61 -8.80
CA ARG A 290 -3.65 -8.65 -9.50
C ARG A 290 -2.16 -8.40 -9.31
N PRO A 291 -1.63 -8.62 -8.09
CA PRO A 291 -0.20 -8.54 -7.87
C PRO A 291 0.47 -9.57 -8.77
N GLN A 292 1.44 -9.13 -9.54
CA GLN A 292 2.31 -10.03 -10.26
C GLN A 292 3.46 -10.43 -9.33
N PRO A 293 4.05 -11.62 -9.51
CA PRO A 293 5.35 -11.88 -8.94
C PRO A 293 6.28 -10.69 -9.25
N ALA A 294 7.12 -10.28 -8.30
CA ALA A 294 8.28 -9.43 -8.59
C ALA A 294 9.24 -10.09 -9.63
N GLN A 295 8.93 -11.32 -10.05
CA GLN A 295 9.65 -12.13 -11.03
C GLN A 295 9.48 -11.67 -12.50
N GLY A 296 8.81 -10.55 -12.77
CA GLY A 296 8.72 -9.92 -14.10
C GLY A 296 9.72 -8.75 -14.27
N GLN A 297 10.20 -8.53 -15.50
CA GLN A 297 11.18 -7.48 -15.84
C GLN A 297 10.70 -6.10 -15.35
N ILE A 298 11.42 -5.47 -14.39
CA ILE A 298 11.05 -4.15 -13.84
C ILE A 298 11.15 -3.06 -14.90
N PHE A 299 12.16 -3.16 -15.77
CA PHE A 299 12.33 -2.30 -16.94
C PHE A 299 12.09 -3.11 -18.21
N ARG A 300 11.35 -2.54 -19.16
CA ARG A 300 11.15 -3.18 -20.47
C ARG A 300 12.05 -2.54 -21.52
N ARG A 301 12.52 -3.36 -22.48
CA ARG A 301 13.44 -2.92 -23.54
C ARG A 301 12.85 -1.79 -24.37
N GLU A 302 11.55 -1.84 -24.62
CA GLU A 302 10.81 -0.86 -25.43
C GLU A 302 10.58 0.49 -24.75
N TRP A 303 10.84 0.61 -23.45
CA TRP A 303 10.65 1.88 -22.72
C TRP A 303 11.79 2.88 -22.96
N TRP A 304 12.98 2.39 -23.27
CA TRP A 304 14.17 3.24 -23.41
C TRP A 304 14.06 4.19 -24.61
N LYS A 305 14.32 5.47 -24.36
CA LYS A 305 14.52 6.48 -25.41
C LYS A 305 16.00 6.64 -25.67
N PHE A 306 16.34 6.99 -26.91
CA PHE A 306 17.73 7.13 -27.35
C PHE A 306 18.02 8.55 -27.83
N TYR A 307 19.26 9.00 -27.66
CA TYR A 307 19.77 10.24 -28.25
C TYR A 307 21.10 10.01 -28.98
N ARG A 308 21.31 10.70 -30.10
CA ARG A 308 22.61 10.73 -30.80
C ARG A 308 23.44 11.97 -30.48
N GLN A 309 22.77 13.05 -30.11
CA GLN A 309 23.40 14.28 -29.65
C GLN A 309 22.74 14.70 -28.34
N ALA A 310 23.54 14.81 -27.29
CA ALA A 310 23.05 15.22 -25.98
C ALA A 310 22.56 16.67 -26.01
N PRO A 311 21.41 17.00 -25.40
CA PRO A 311 20.79 18.31 -25.52
C PRO A 311 21.41 19.33 -24.55
N PHE A 312 22.71 19.61 -24.66
CA PHE A 312 23.36 20.63 -23.85
C PHE A 312 22.71 22.03 -24.03
N PRO A 313 22.78 22.92 -23.02
CA PRO A 313 23.25 22.68 -21.65
C PRO A 313 22.23 21.88 -20.82
N PHE A 314 22.72 21.26 -19.73
CA PHE A 314 21.90 20.58 -18.71
C PHE A 314 21.74 21.46 -17.48
N ASP A 315 20.64 21.29 -16.74
CA ASP A 315 20.35 22.00 -15.49
C ASP A 315 21.24 21.51 -14.35
N GLU A 316 21.51 20.21 -14.32
CA GLU A 316 22.33 19.53 -13.31
C GLU A 316 23.01 18.33 -13.97
N ILE A 317 24.30 18.12 -13.68
CA ILE A 317 25.04 16.92 -14.07
C ILE A 317 25.61 16.31 -12.79
N ILE A 318 25.43 15.00 -12.61
CA ILE A 318 25.91 14.25 -11.46
C ILE A 318 26.66 13.00 -11.90
N GLN A 319 27.46 12.45 -10.98
CA GLN A 319 27.95 11.08 -11.07
C GLN A 319 27.26 10.22 -10.04
N SER A 320 27.01 8.97 -10.39
CA SER A 320 26.49 7.94 -9.50
C SER A 320 27.38 6.72 -9.58
N TRP A 321 27.89 6.30 -8.43
CA TRP A 321 28.81 5.20 -8.31
C TRP A 321 28.22 4.09 -7.45
N ASP A 322 28.25 2.88 -8.01
CA ASP A 322 28.08 1.62 -7.30
C ASP A 322 29.45 0.93 -7.16
N MET A 323 29.77 0.53 -5.92
CA MET A 323 31.09 0.03 -5.55
C MET A 323 31.00 -1.45 -5.15
N ALA A 324 31.86 -2.28 -5.74
CA ALA A 324 31.94 -3.69 -5.39
C ALA A 324 32.66 -3.95 -4.05
N PHE A 325 32.30 -5.04 -3.36
CA PHE A 325 33.04 -5.60 -2.22
C PHE A 325 34.34 -6.29 -2.67
N LYS A 326 35.32 -6.36 -1.76
CA LYS A 326 36.61 -6.99 -2.02
C LYS A 326 36.70 -8.34 -1.29
N GLU A 327 35.96 -9.36 -1.71
CA GLU A 327 36.25 -10.74 -1.28
C GLU A 327 35.69 -11.81 -2.24
N THR A 328 36.60 -12.67 -2.72
CA THR A 328 36.47 -13.83 -3.62
C THR A 328 36.49 -13.58 -5.15
N ASN A 329 37.22 -14.47 -5.86
CA ASN A 329 37.64 -14.41 -7.27
C ASN A 329 36.52 -14.52 -8.33
N THR A 330 35.31 -14.09 -7.98
CA THR A 330 34.09 -13.97 -8.80
C THR A 330 33.24 -12.87 -8.14
N SER A 331 32.79 -11.74 -8.70
CA SER A 331 32.78 -11.17 -10.04
C SER A 331 31.87 -9.90 -10.01
N ASN A 332 32.10 -8.94 -9.11
CA ASN A 332 31.22 -7.76 -8.99
C ASN A 332 31.83 -6.57 -9.74
N PHE A 333 31.04 -5.86 -10.54
CA PHE A 333 31.53 -4.72 -11.30
C PHE A 333 31.54 -3.47 -10.42
N VAL A 334 32.50 -2.58 -10.65
CA VAL A 334 32.39 -1.18 -10.21
C VAL A 334 31.77 -0.42 -11.37
N VAL A 335 30.68 0.31 -11.09
CA VAL A 335 29.96 1.09 -12.10
C VAL A 335 29.95 2.56 -11.70
N GLY A 336 30.45 3.41 -12.58
CA GLY A 336 30.35 4.87 -12.48
C GLY A 336 29.57 5.41 -13.68
N GLN A 337 28.43 6.04 -13.43
CA GLN A 337 27.58 6.65 -14.47
C GLN A 337 27.53 8.16 -14.33
N VAL A 338 27.49 8.85 -15.46
CA VAL A 338 27.28 10.31 -15.53
C VAL A 338 25.87 10.58 -16.02
N TRP A 339 25.09 11.34 -15.26
CA TRP A 339 23.70 11.65 -15.58
C TRP A 339 23.47 13.16 -15.67
N GLY A 340 22.80 13.60 -16.74
CA GLY A 340 22.38 14.99 -16.95
C GLY A 340 20.86 15.15 -16.86
N ARG A 341 20.39 16.22 -16.21
CA ARG A 341 18.96 16.59 -16.15
C ARG A 341 18.69 17.81 -17.02
N LYS A 342 17.61 17.77 -17.81
CA LYS A 342 17.09 18.92 -18.55
C LYS A 342 15.56 18.94 -18.44
N GLY A 343 15.05 19.88 -17.64
CA GLY A 343 13.64 19.89 -17.23
C GLY A 343 13.28 18.59 -16.52
N ALA A 344 12.22 17.93 -16.99
CA ALA A 344 11.75 16.65 -16.46
C ALA A 344 12.57 15.43 -16.94
N ASN A 345 13.39 15.60 -17.99
CA ASN A 345 14.09 14.49 -18.66
C ASN A 345 15.49 14.28 -18.09
N LYS A 346 15.94 13.02 -18.07
CA LYS A 346 17.26 12.59 -17.59
C LYS A 346 17.98 11.81 -18.68
N TYR A 347 19.29 12.00 -18.76
CA TYR A 347 20.12 11.50 -19.85
C TYR A 347 21.35 10.80 -19.26
N LEU A 348 21.55 9.52 -19.59
CA LEU A 348 22.78 8.81 -19.25
C LEU A 348 23.86 9.26 -20.24
N LEU A 349 24.83 10.04 -19.77
CA LEU A 349 25.83 10.70 -20.62
C LEU A 349 27.08 9.87 -20.87
N ASP A 350 27.49 9.08 -19.87
CA ASP A 350 28.72 8.31 -19.89
C ASP A 350 28.67 7.20 -18.86
N GLN A 351 29.46 6.15 -19.06
CA GLN A 351 29.58 5.03 -18.14
C GLN A 351 31.00 4.46 -18.12
N VAL A 352 31.47 4.16 -16.91
CA VAL A 352 32.60 3.29 -16.63
C VAL A 352 32.05 2.05 -15.94
N ARG A 353 32.37 0.86 -16.46
CA ARG A 353 32.00 -0.42 -15.86
C ARG A 353 33.15 -1.39 -16.04
N ASP A 354 33.76 -1.82 -14.95
CA ASP A 354 34.83 -2.81 -14.99
C ASP A 354 34.99 -3.54 -13.65
N ARG A 355 35.71 -4.66 -13.65
CA ARG A 355 36.11 -5.36 -12.42
C ARG A 355 37.38 -4.72 -11.89
N MET A 356 37.20 -3.74 -11.01
CA MET A 356 38.28 -2.92 -10.50
C MET A 356 38.67 -3.33 -9.09
N ASP A 357 39.98 -3.43 -8.83
CA ASP A 357 40.47 -3.39 -7.47
C ASP A 357 40.41 -1.96 -6.92
N PHE A 358 40.74 -1.79 -5.63
CA PHE A 358 40.63 -0.49 -4.98
C PHE A 358 41.50 0.59 -5.65
N PRO A 359 42.81 0.39 -5.91
CA PRO A 359 43.62 1.37 -6.65
C PRO A 359 43.05 1.74 -8.02
N THR A 360 42.58 0.77 -8.80
CA THR A 360 41.99 1.02 -10.12
C THR A 360 40.68 1.79 -10.01
N THR A 361 39.85 1.48 -9.00
CA THR A 361 38.62 2.22 -8.68
C THR A 361 38.91 3.70 -8.40
N ILE A 362 39.95 4.00 -7.61
CA ILE A 362 40.35 5.38 -7.32
C ILE A 362 40.75 6.11 -8.61
N GLN A 363 41.48 5.46 -9.51
CA GLN A 363 41.85 6.04 -10.80
C GLN A 363 40.64 6.26 -11.72
N ALA A 364 39.68 5.34 -11.73
CA ALA A 364 38.45 5.47 -12.51
C ALA A 364 37.61 6.67 -12.04
N VAL A 365 37.46 6.86 -10.72
CA VAL A 365 36.74 8.01 -10.16
C VAL A 365 37.43 9.33 -10.52
N ARG A 366 38.77 9.38 -10.43
CA ARG A 366 39.56 10.54 -10.86
C ARG A 366 39.37 10.83 -12.35
N ALA A 367 39.51 9.82 -13.20
CA ALA A 367 39.42 9.96 -14.65
C ALA A 367 38.03 10.43 -15.10
N LEU A 368 36.95 9.82 -14.57
CA LEU A 368 35.59 10.22 -14.92
C LEU A 368 35.25 11.62 -14.37
N SER A 369 35.71 11.96 -13.17
CA SER A 369 35.59 13.32 -12.60
C SER A 369 36.34 14.37 -13.42
N ALA A 370 37.53 14.05 -13.90
CA ALA A 370 38.30 14.95 -14.76
C ALA A 370 37.69 15.11 -16.15
N LYS A 371 37.08 14.04 -16.70
CA LYS A 371 36.36 14.07 -17.98
C LYS A 371 35.08 14.91 -17.90
N TRP A 372 34.42 14.91 -16.73
CA TRP A 372 33.16 15.61 -16.48
C TRP A 372 33.27 16.60 -15.31
N PRO A 373 34.05 17.69 -15.43
CA PRO A 373 34.27 18.63 -14.33
C PRO A 373 32.97 19.34 -13.90
N GLN A 374 32.01 19.48 -14.82
CA GLN A 374 30.64 19.98 -14.58
C GLN A 374 29.78 19.07 -13.68
N ALA A 375 30.19 17.82 -13.43
CA ALA A 375 29.47 16.92 -12.54
C ALA A 375 29.78 17.23 -11.06
N HIS A 376 29.15 18.27 -10.52
CA HIS A 376 29.48 18.79 -9.19
C HIS A 376 29.16 17.82 -8.05
N ALA A 377 28.08 17.05 -8.16
CA ALA A 377 27.72 16.02 -7.18
C ALA A 377 28.13 14.62 -7.67
N LYS A 378 28.77 13.86 -6.79
CA LYS A 378 29.30 12.51 -7.05
C LYS A 378 28.80 11.60 -5.94
N LEU A 379 27.69 10.93 -6.22
CA LEU A 379 27.02 10.03 -5.30
C LEU A 379 27.82 8.73 -5.22
N VAL A 380 28.12 8.30 -4.01
CA VAL A 380 28.80 7.03 -3.75
C VAL A 380 27.99 6.32 -2.68
N GLU A 381 27.53 5.09 -2.97
CA GLU A 381 26.78 4.31 -1.98
C GLU A 381 27.65 4.08 -0.73
N ASP A 382 27.11 4.33 0.45
CA ASP A 382 27.82 4.15 1.74
C ASP A 382 27.80 2.67 2.19
N LYS A 383 28.18 1.79 1.26
CA LYS A 383 28.34 0.36 1.44
C LYS A 383 29.58 -0.11 0.66
N ALA A 384 29.95 -1.36 0.88
CA ALA A 384 31.11 -1.96 0.24
C ALA A 384 32.38 -1.10 0.41
N ASN A 385 33.08 -0.80 -0.69
CA ASN A 385 34.26 0.05 -0.69
C ASN A 385 33.95 1.56 -0.75
N GLY A 386 32.68 1.96 -0.82
CA GLY A 386 32.26 3.37 -0.88
C GLY A 386 32.87 4.27 0.19
N PRO A 387 32.75 3.95 1.49
CA PRO A 387 33.32 4.77 2.56
C PRO A 387 34.85 4.96 2.41
N ALA A 388 35.57 3.93 1.98
CA ALA A 388 37.02 3.97 1.77
C ALA A 388 37.39 4.84 0.56
N VAL A 389 36.63 4.77 -0.53
CA VAL A 389 36.81 5.62 -1.71
C VAL A 389 36.59 7.09 -1.34
N ILE A 390 35.49 7.40 -0.63
CA ILE A 390 35.20 8.76 -0.16
C ILE A 390 36.34 9.28 0.74
N ALA A 391 36.76 8.49 1.73
CA ALA A 391 37.81 8.89 2.66
C ALA A 391 39.15 9.21 1.96
N THR A 392 39.45 8.46 0.89
CA THR A 392 40.67 8.62 0.09
C THR A 392 40.59 9.85 -0.81
N LEU A 393 39.47 10.07 -1.50
CA LEU A 393 39.35 11.10 -2.54
C LEU A 393 38.80 12.44 -2.06
N LYS A 394 38.21 12.54 -0.86
CA LYS A 394 37.58 13.78 -0.37
C LYS A 394 38.47 15.02 -0.31
N LYS A 395 39.80 14.84 -0.25
CA LYS A 395 40.77 15.96 -0.27
C LYS A 395 41.16 16.39 -1.69
N GLU A 396 40.91 15.55 -2.68
CA GLU A 396 41.32 15.75 -4.08
C GLU A 396 40.12 16.11 -4.98
N ILE A 397 38.96 15.50 -4.72
CA ILE A 397 37.75 15.64 -5.54
C ILE A 397 36.64 16.22 -4.68
N SER A 398 36.11 17.37 -5.12
CA SER A 398 34.95 17.99 -4.50
C SER A 398 33.64 17.27 -4.84
N GLY A 399 32.68 17.34 -3.92
CA GLY A 399 31.31 16.88 -4.15
C GLY A 399 31.08 15.37 -4.05
N LEU A 400 31.96 14.64 -3.38
CA LEU A 400 31.71 13.24 -2.99
C LEU A 400 30.67 13.21 -1.87
N ILE A 401 29.53 12.57 -2.14
CA ILE A 401 28.37 12.53 -1.24
C ILE A 401 28.05 11.05 -0.94
N PRO A 402 28.12 10.62 0.34
CA PRO A 402 27.69 9.28 0.73
C PRO A 402 26.17 9.16 0.58
N VAL A 403 25.71 8.05 0.03
CA VAL A 403 24.28 7.73 -0.10
C VAL A 403 23.98 6.46 0.66
N GLU A 404 23.13 6.54 1.69
CA GLU A 404 22.59 5.35 2.32
C GLU A 404 21.42 4.80 1.50
N PRO A 405 21.50 3.56 0.98
CA PRO A 405 20.43 2.97 0.21
C PRO A 405 19.21 2.70 1.10
N GLN A 406 18.10 3.40 0.85
CA GLN A 406 16.82 3.18 1.52
C GLN A 406 16.00 2.13 0.76
N GLY A 407 15.49 1.12 1.46
CA GLY A 407 14.72 0.00 0.88
C GLY A 407 15.55 -1.00 0.06
N SER A 408 14.87 -2.00 -0.51
CA SER A 408 15.51 -3.02 -1.38
C SER A 408 15.90 -2.45 -2.75
N LYS A 409 16.81 -3.14 -3.47
CA LYS A 409 17.18 -2.78 -4.86
C LYS A 409 15.96 -2.71 -5.77
N GLU A 410 15.08 -3.71 -5.63
CA GLU A 410 13.78 -3.78 -6.32
C GLU A 410 12.86 -2.60 -5.99
N ALA A 411 12.81 -2.17 -4.72
CA ALA A 411 11.99 -1.02 -4.33
C ALA A 411 12.49 0.27 -4.99
N ARG A 412 13.82 0.48 -5.05
CA ARG A 412 14.43 1.63 -5.74
C ARG A 412 14.19 1.59 -7.26
N ALA A 413 14.32 0.41 -7.86
CA ALA A 413 14.02 0.21 -9.28
C ALA A 413 12.54 0.52 -9.59
N ASN A 414 11.61 0.03 -8.77
CA ASN A 414 10.18 0.33 -8.90
C ASN A 414 9.87 1.82 -8.66
N ALA A 415 10.64 2.53 -7.83
CA ALA A 415 10.43 3.96 -7.60
C ALA A 415 10.80 4.83 -8.82
N VAL A 416 11.73 4.37 -9.67
CA VAL A 416 12.16 5.10 -10.87
C VAL A 416 11.59 4.53 -12.17
N SER A 417 10.97 3.34 -12.15
CA SER A 417 10.38 2.74 -13.35
C SER A 417 9.30 3.60 -14.02
N PRO A 418 8.44 4.38 -13.31
CA PRO A 418 7.42 5.20 -13.98
C PRO A 418 8.00 6.26 -14.93
N GLN A 419 9.15 6.88 -14.60
CA GLN A 419 9.77 7.87 -15.49
C GLN A 419 10.50 7.23 -16.68
N VAL A 420 10.94 5.98 -16.56
CA VAL A 420 11.47 5.22 -17.69
C VAL A 420 10.32 4.82 -18.61
N GLU A 421 9.23 4.26 -18.05
CA GLU A 421 8.00 3.89 -18.78
C GLU A 421 7.38 5.10 -19.51
N ALA A 422 7.36 6.27 -18.88
CA ALA A 422 6.87 7.51 -19.46
C ALA A 422 7.78 8.13 -20.53
N GLY A 423 8.97 7.57 -20.77
CA GLY A 423 9.92 8.06 -21.77
C GLY A 423 10.68 9.33 -21.37
N ASN A 424 10.85 9.59 -20.08
CA ASN A 424 11.63 10.71 -19.56
C ASN A 424 13.11 10.36 -19.34
N VAL A 425 13.51 9.12 -19.58
CA VAL A 425 14.89 8.66 -19.45
C VAL A 425 15.46 8.30 -20.82
N TYR A 426 16.59 8.94 -21.15
CA TYR A 426 17.26 8.83 -22.44
C TYR A 426 18.65 8.21 -22.27
N LEU A 427 18.93 7.21 -23.08
CA LEU A 427 20.23 6.55 -23.21
C LEU A 427 20.94 7.04 -24.48
N PRO A 428 22.28 6.98 -24.55
CA PRO A 428 22.95 7.24 -25.82
C PRO A 428 22.57 6.13 -26.82
N ASP A 429 22.40 6.49 -28.08
CA ASP A 429 22.10 5.55 -29.15
C ASP A 429 23.22 4.49 -29.25
N PRO A 430 22.91 3.18 -29.38
CA PRO A 430 23.92 2.13 -29.48
C PRO A 430 24.96 2.35 -30.60
N SER A 431 24.64 3.15 -31.63
CA SER A 431 25.59 3.54 -32.68
C SER A 431 26.73 4.46 -32.21
N ILE A 432 26.54 5.22 -31.12
CA ILE A 432 27.58 6.07 -30.52
C ILE A 432 28.12 5.50 -29.20
N ALA A 433 27.37 4.59 -28.57
CA ALA A 433 27.71 3.96 -27.31
C ALA A 433 27.25 2.49 -27.29
N PRO A 434 28.03 1.56 -27.88
CA PRO A 434 27.62 0.16 -27.99
C PRO A 434 27.33 -0.54 -26.65
N TRP A 435 28.00 -0.12 -25.57
CA TRP A 435 27.82 -0.64 -24.20
C TRP A 435 26.40 -0.46 -23.65
N VAL A 436 25.60 0.42 -24.26
CA VAL A 436 24.20 0.64 -23.88
C VAL A 436 23.35 -0.62 -24.09
N HIS A 437 23.73 -1.49 -25.03
CA HIS A 437 23.03 -2.77 -25.20
C HIS A 437 23.09 -3.60 -23.92
N ASP A 438 24.29 -3.78 -23.36
CA ASP A 438 24.48 -4.54 -22.12
C ASP A 438 23.76 -3.90 -20.93
N PHE A 439 23.71 -2.56 -20.88
CA PHE A 439 22.93 -1.82 -19.89
C PHE A 439 21.43 -2.15 -19.97
N ILE A 440 20.86 -2.12 -21.17
CA ILE A 440 19.43 -2.42 -21.39
C ILE A 440 19.13 -3.87 -21.04
N GLU A 441 20.00 -4.81 -21.44
CA GLU A 441 19.84 -6.22 -21.14
C GLU A 441 19.92 -6.50 -19.64
N GLU A 442 20.85 -5.87 -18.91
CA GLU A 442 20.93 -5.97 -17.46
C GLU A 442 19.66 -5.41 -16.79
N CYS A 443 19.21 -4.21 -17.20
CA CYS A 443 17.98 -3.60 -16.69
C CYS A 443 16.73 -4.46 -16.97
N ALA A 444 16.67 -5.10 -18.14
CA ALA A 444 15.56 -5.97 -18.52
C ALA A 444 15.62 -7.33 -17.82
N ALA A 445 16.80 -7.82 -17.45
CA ALA A 445 16.96 -9.06 -16.70
C ALA A 445 16.70 -8.87 -15.19
N PHE A 446 16.82 -7.64 -14.68
CA PHE A 446 16.61 -7.32 -13.27
C PHE A 446 15.17 -7.62 -12.79
N PRO A 447 14.98 -8.26 -11.61
CA PRO A 447 15.98 -8.55 -10.57
C PRO A 447 16.69 -9.91 -10.68
N LYS A 448 16.42 -10.70 -11.73
CA LYS A 448 16.99 -12.05 -11.89
C LYS A 448 18.29 -12.11 -12.69
N GLY A 449 18.76 -10.97 -13.21
CA GLY A 449 20.03 -10.87 -13.93
C GLY A 449 21.20 -11.30 -13.06
N ALA A 450 22.26 -11.82 -13.68
CA ALA A 450 23.48 -12.20 -12.97
C ALA A 450 24.22 -10.98 -12.38
N HIS A 451 23.88 -9.78 -12.85
CA HIS A 451 24.45 -8.51 -12.43
C HIS A 451 23.30 -7.51 -12.22
N ASP A 452 23.49 -6.61 -11.26
CA ASP A 452 22.57 -5.50 -10.97
C ASP A 452 23.29 -4.16 -10.71
N ASP A 453 24.61 -4.14 -10.88
CA ASP A 453 25.47 -2.99 -10.55
C ASP A 453 25.10 -1.74 -11.39
N GLN A 454 24.72 -1.92 -12.66
CA GLN A 454 24.28 -0.80 -13.52
C GLN A 454 22.89 -0.27 -13.12
N VAL A 455 22.03 -1.15 -12.60
CA VAL A 455 20.70 -0.79 -12.10
C VAL A 455 20.82 0.00 -10.81
N ASP A 456 21.71 -0.39 -9.90
CA ASP A 456 21.97 0.36 -8.67
C ASP A 456 22.53 1.77 -8.95
N ALA A 457 23.54 1.86 -9.82
CA ALA A 457 24.08 3.17 -10.23
C ALA A 457 23.02 4.07 -10.88
N MET A 458 22.16 3.50 -11.75
CA MET A 458 21.08 4.24 -12.40
C MET A 458 20.02 4.71 -11.39
N THR A 459 19.50 3.80 -10.57
CA THR A 459 18.39 4.09 -9.65
C THR A 459 18.79 5.16 -8.64
N GLN A 460 20.03 5.10 -8.12
CA GLN A 460 20.59 6.14 -7.25
C GLN A 460 20.62 7.52 -7.94
N ALA A 461 21.11 7.59 -9.19
CA ALA A 461 21.14 8.85 -9.94
C ALA A 461 19.75 9.42 -10.17
N LEU A 462 18.83 8.57 -10.64
CA LEU A 462 17.47 8.96 -11.01
C LEU A 462 16.63 9.41 -9.81
N LEU A 463 16.82 8.79 -8.62
CA LEU A 463 16.19 9.24 -7.39
C LEU A 463 16.69 10.63 -6.99
N ARG A 464 18.00 10.87 -7.00
CA ARG A 464 18.59 12.18 -6.64
C ARG A 464 18.19 13.30 -7.60
N LEU A 465 18.07 13.01 -8.89
CA LEU A 465 17.63 13.98 -9.89
C LEU A 465 16.12 14.27 -9.82
N ASN A 466 15.32 13.44 -9.16
CA ASN A 466 13.91 13.71 -8.92
C ASN A 466 13.71 14.66 -7.73
N GLU A 467 14.48 14.52 -6.65
CA GLU A 467 14.38 15.41 -5.48
C GLU A 467 14.64 16.88 -5.83
N SER A 468 15.55 17.14 -6.78
CA SER A 468 15.89 18.50 -7.24
C SER A 468 14.85 19.16 -8.16
N THR A 469 13.79 18.44 -8.55
CA THR A 469 12.66 19.03 -9.31
C THR A 469 11.64 19.76 -8.44
N THR A 470 11.71 19.58 -7.11
CA THR A 470 10.91 20.34 -6.17
C THR A 470 11.54 21.72 -6.00
N ASP A 471 10.98 22.74 -6.66
CA ASP A 471 11.35 24.13 -6.44
C ASP A 471 11.34 24.43 -4.92
N PRO A 472 12.48 24.83 -4.32
CA PRO A 472 12.55 25.16 -2.90
C PRO A 472 11.50 26.20 -2.49
N ASN A 473 11.14 27.11 -3.41
CA ASN A 473 10.09 28.12 -3.18
C ASN A 473 8.68 27.52 -3.17
N LEU A 474 8.43 26.45 -3.94
CA LEU A 474 7.14 25.76 -3.95
C LEU A 474 6.94 24.93 -2.67
N ALA A 475 8.01 24.30 -2.18
CA ALA A 475 8.02 23.60 -0.90
C ALA A 475 7.86 24.54 0.32
N ALA A 476 8.31 25.80 0.21
CA ALA A 476 8.07 26.85 1.21
C ALA A 476 6.64 27.43 1.11
N LEU A 477 6.11 27.62 -0.10
CA LEU A 477 4.73 28.08 -0.32
C LEU A 477 3.71 27.09 0.25
N LEU A 478 3.92 25.78 0.03
CA LEU A 478 3.00 24.73 0.50
C LEU A 478 3.02 24.52 2.02
N ARG A 479 4.08 24.94 2.73
CA ARG A 479 4.10 24.96 4.20
C ARG A 479 3.35 26.15 4.81
N GLY A 480 3.08 27.20 4.02
CA GLY A 480 2.41 28.42 4.46
C GLY A 480 0.90 28.47 4.18
N VAL A 481 0.36 27.57 3.36
CA VAL A 481 -1.08 27.56 3.04
C VAL A 481 -1.83 26.73 4.09
N LYS A 482 -2.40 27.41 5.09
CA LYS A 482 -3.56 26.88 5.81
C LYS A 482 -4.74 26.83 4.84
N VAL A 483 -5.04 25.64 4.33
CA VAL A 483 -6.33 25.40 3.67
C VAL A 483 -7.39 25.38 4.77
N TYR A 484 -8.15 26.47 4.90
CA TYR A 484 -9.49 26.39 5.48
C TYR A 484 -10.42 25.95 4.35
N GLY A 485 -10.98 24.75 4.50
CA GLY A 485 -11.89 24.10 3.57
C GLY A 485 -12.15 22.68 4.03
#